data_AF-A0A849T8I3-F1
#
_entry.id   AF-A0A849T8I3-F1
#
_cell.length_a   1.000
_cell.length_b   1.000
_cell.length_c   1.000
_cell.angle_alpha   90.00
_cell.angle_beta   90.00
_cell.angle_gamma   90.00
#
_symmetry.space_group_name_H-M   'P 1'
#
loop_
_entity.id
_entity.type
_entity.pdbx_description
1 polymer ?
#
loop_
_entity_poly.entity_id
_entity_poly.type
_entity_poly.pdbx_seq_one_letter_code
_entity_poly.pdbx_strand_id
1 'polypeptide(L)'
;MAFKDLHKLKKIAVIEKESIEVPYLVVGKDIFSLSLYNHLKKLHGESKVRLLTQDAVVPADLILKGPSTMRGETNQRLFKELYPDVPLTKCSENSLFYKDMSWKSFGGRSKPEALKYDEGFFTGDRIDPDFTKLFDENFFSEEYLKEINKEAYQVLIKAIRRLESGGFVVECINGTEFNCEELFFGFSPYQYLQFYTEKNQLSDSFIEFCESTKTSSALFVKFVFPNEPLSDLKETLFIPLSYTHEWGHFIGEFRVVNGVQEIEFMHFLDDDIMSEEDVSRIIRLLKKNMEKIFENFLKIKPLDYITLEQEIGCLKIDDNLFKKSLESGNGESEKLTFIGINAPIPDEQRATYTFEYSSETLNGLMRGLVLYSNHTKKFELGMLTKETTAHNI
;
A
#
# COMPACT_ATOMS: atom_id res chain seq x y z
N MET A 1 2.57 -6.10 17.08
CA MET A 1 3.17 -7.38 16.67
C MET A 1 2.06 -8.36 16.41
N ALA A 2 1.89 -8.79 15.17
CA ALA A 2 0.83 -9.71 14.78
C ALA A 2 1.25 -11.16 15.06
N PHE A 3 0.28 -12.07 15.06
CA PHE A 3 0.47 -13.51 15.24
C PHE A 3 1.54 -14.13 14.30
N LYS A 4 1.71 -13.59 13.08
CA LYS A 4 2.76 -14.01 12.12
C LYS A 4 4.18 -13.78 12.63
N ASP A 5 4.40 -12.79 13.49
CA ASP A 5 5.73 -12.44 14.00
C ASP A 5 6.21 -13.45 15.05
N LEU A 6 5.28 -14.01 15.84
CA LEU A 6 5.58 -14.98 16.90
C LEU A 6 6.13 -16.32 16.38
N HIS A 7 5.68 -16.76 15.21
CA HIS A 7 6.16 -18.01 14.59
C HIS A 7 7.51 -17.87 13.87
N LYS A 8 7.87 -16.65 13.44
CA LYS A 8 9.18 -16.35 12.82
C LYS A 8 10.32 -16.21 13.84
N LEU A 9 10.03 -16.15 15.14
CA LEU A 9 11.02 -16.04 16.22
C LEU A 9 11.79 -17.35 16.52
N LYS A 10 11.59 -18.44 15.76
CA LYS A 10 12.32 -19.70 16.01
C LYS A 10 13.69 -19.70 15.34
N LYS A 11 14.72 -19.53 16.18
CA LYS A 11 16.17 -19.70 15.94
C LYS A 11 16.76 -18.77 14.89
N ILE A 12 16.89 -17.50 15.26
CA ILE A 12 17.91 -16.63 14.68
C ILE A 12 19.24 -17.07 15.29
N ALA A 13 20.12 -17.68 14.48
CA ALA A 13 21.52 -17.82 14.89
C ALA A 13 22.06 -16.41 15.13
N VAL A 14 22.64 -16.15 16.29
CA VAL A 14 23.33 -14.89 16.58
C VAL A 14 24.51 -14.82 15.60
N ILE A 15 24.31 -14.11 14.49
CA ILE A 15 25.40 -13.72 13.58
C ILE A 15 26.10 -12.54 14.25
N GLU A 16 27.41 -12.42 14.06
CA GLU A 16 28.18 -11.26 14.51
C GLU A 16 27.43 -9.97 14.14
N LYS A 17 27.28 -9.05 15.10
CA LYS A 17 26.63 -7.76 14.88
C LYS A 17 27.34 -7.04 13.74
N GLU A 18 26.73 -7.05 12.57
CA GLU A 18 27.18 -6.31 11.40
C GLU A 18 26.63 -4.88 11.50
N SER A 19 27.49 -3.90 11.28
CA SER A 19 27.12 -2.48 11.24
C SER A 19 27.40 -1.97 9.84
N ILE A 20 26.34 -1.56 9.14
CA ILE A 20 26.37 -1.17 7.73
C ILE A 20 26.14 0.33 7.65
N GLU A 21 27.15 1.07 7.23
CA GLU A 21 27.07 2.50 6.95
C GLU A 21 26.60 2.73 5.51
N VAL A 22 25.48 3.42 5.34
CA VAL A 22 24.92 3.72 4.01
C VAL A 22 24.29 5.11 3.98
N PRO A 23 24.61 5.98 3.02
CA PRO A 23 23.96 7.30 2.94
C PRO A 23 22.43 7.23 2.82
N TYR A 24 21.92 6.36 1.95
CA TYR A 24 20.48 6.24 1.67
C TYR A 24 19.98 4.82 1.95
N LEU A 25 19.05 4.68 2.89
CA LEU A 25 18.38 3.41 3.17
C LEU A 25 16.92 3.48 2.72
N VAL A 26 16.52 2.59 1.82
CA VAL A 26 15.12 2.38 1.44
C VAL A 26 14.59 1.16 2.18
N VAL A 27 13.52 1.35 2.92
CA VAL A 27 12.81 0.31 3.67
C VAL A 27 11.45 0.08 3.03
N GLY A 28 11.17 -1.14 2.59
CA GLY A 28 9.88 -1.50 1.99
C GLY A 28 10.03 -2.31 0.71
N LYS A 29 8.95 -2.97 0.31
CA LYS A 29 8.94 -3.87 -0.85
C LYS A 29 7.79 -3.62 -1.84
N ASP A 30 6.98 -2.61 -1.58
CA ASP A 30 5.93 -2.22 -2.52
C ASP A 30 6.53 -1.56 -3.77
N ILE A 31 5.71 -1.43 -4.82
CA ILE A 31 6.17 -0.87 -6.08
C ILE A 31 6.76 0.55 -5.93
N PHE A 32 6.25 1.35 -4.99
CA PHE A 32 6.72 2.71 -4.75
C PHE A 32 8.13 2.72 -4.14
N SER A 33 8.37 1.88 -3.15
CA SER A 33 9.67 1.72 -2.50
C SER A 33 10.72 1.20 -3.48
N LEU A 34 10.37 0.17 -4.25
CA LEU A 34 11.27 -0.44 -5.22
C LEU A 34 11.58 0.52 -6.38
N SER A 35 10.58 1.27 -6.84
CA SER A 35 10.79 2.27 -7.88
C SER A 35 11.68 3.41 -7.41
N LEU A 36 11.51 3.88 -6.17
CA LEU A 36 12.40 4.88 -5.59
C LEU A 36 13.83 4.31 -5.40
N TYR A 37 13.97 3.08 -4.92
CA TYR A 37 15.26 2.42 -4.77
C TYR A 37 16.03 2.39 -6.09
N ASN A 38 15.39 1.93 -7.17
CA ASN A 38 16.01 1.89 -8.50
C ASN A 38 16.41 3.29 -8.98
N HIS A 39 15.58 4.29 -8.71
CA HIS A 39 15.88 5.68 -9.06
C HIS A 39 17.09 6.22 -8.29
N LEU A 40 17.12 6.04 -6.96
CA LEU A 40 18.25 6.45 -6.12
C LEU A 40 19.53 5.70 -6.47
N LYS A 41 19.45 4.40 -6.76
CA LYS A 41 20.58 3.58 -7.23
C LYS A 41 21.18 4.13 -8.51
N LYS A 42 20.33 4.51 -9.49
CA LYS A 42 20.78 5.17 -10.74
C LYS A 42 21.43 6.53 -10.47
N LEU A 43 20.88 7.32 -9.55
CA LEU A 43 21.33 8.69 -9.25
C LEU A 43 22.63 8.75 -8.43
N HIS A 44 22.76 7.91 -7.42
CA HIS A 44 23.83 7.98 -6.41
C HIS A 44 24.84 6.83 -6.51
N GLY A 45 24.52 5.78 -7.26
CA GLY A 45 25.31 4.56 -7.39
C GLY A 45 24.95 3.50 -6.35
N GLU A 46 25.12 2.23 -6.72
CA GLU A 46 24.76 1.05 -5.93
C GLU A 46 25.49 0.97 -4.58
N SER A 47 26.70 1.53 -4.46
CA SER A 47 27.43 1.51 -3.19
C SER A 47 26.85 2.45 -2.13
N LYS A 48 26.00 3.41 -2.52
CA LYS A 48 25.45 4.44 -1.61
C LYS A 48 24.01 4.21 -1.20
N VAL A 49 23.33 3.23 -1.80
CA VAL A 49 21.92 2.97 -1.58
C VAL A 49 21.73 1.51 -1.17
N ARG A 50 20.95 1.26 -0.14
CA ARG A 50 20.58 -0.09 0.30
C ARG A 50 19.07 -0.23 0.35
N LEU A 51 18.61 -1.44 0.02
CA LEU A 51 17.22 -1.85 0.13
C LEU A 51 17.09 -2.85 1.28
N LEU A 52 16.21 -2.56 2.23
CA LEU A 52 15.85 -3.41 3.35
C LEU A 52 14.40 -3.84 3.20
N THR A 53 14.16 -5.14 3.08
CA THR A 53 12.82 -5.73 3.02
C THR A 53 12.64 -6.72 4.16
N GLN A 54 11.40 -6.91 4.63
CA GLN A 54 11.11 -7.86 5.71
C GLN A 54 11.18 -9.33 5.27
N ASP A 55 10.98 -9.58 3.97
CA ASP A 55 11.06 -10.87 3.31
C ASP A 55 11.30 -10.68 1.80
N ALA A 56 11.33 -11.78 1.06
CA ALA A 56 11.50 -11.77 -0.39
C ALA A 56 10.36 -11.00 -1.07
N VAL A 57 10.73 -10.17 -2.04
CA VAL A 57 9.80 -9.48 -2.94
C VAL A 57 9.14 -10.52 -3.86
N VAL A 58 7.81 -10.55 -3.88
CA VAL A 58 7.04 -11.45 -4.75
C VAL A 58 6.18 -10.66 -5.74
N PRO A 59 5.70 -11.26 -6.84
CA PRO A 59 4.85 -10.55 -7.82
C PRO A 59 3.63 -9.86 -7.18
N ALA A 60 3.07 -10.44 -6.12
CA ALA A 60 1.94 -9.89 -5.39
C ALA A 60 2.26 -8.56 -4.68
N ASP A 61 3.52 -8.25 -4.39
CA ASP A 61 3.94 -6.98 -3.79
C ASP A 61 3.96 -5.83 -4.81
N LEU A 62 4.00 -6.17 -6.10
CA LEU A 62 4.09 -5.20 -7.20
C LEU A 62 2.73 -4.84 -7.79
N ILE A 63 1.65 -5.52 -7.39
CA ILE A 63 0.31 -5.29 -7.91
C ILE A 63 -0.61 -4.74 -6.83
N LEU A 64 -1.63 -4.00 -7.26
CA LEU A 64 -2.65 -3.53 -6.33
C LEU A 64 -3.53 -4.68 -5.87
N LYS A 65 -3.65 -4.81 -4.55
CA LYS A 65 -4.48 -5.80 -3.89
C LYS A 65 -5.89 -5.24 -3.68
N GLY A 66 -6.88 -6.09 -3.89
CA GLY A 66 -8.28 -5.82 -3.63
C GLY A 66 -8.97 -4.88 -4.60
N PRO A 67 -10.20 -4.47 -4.24
CA PRO A 67 -10.98 -3.48 -4.97
C PRO A 67 -10.23 -2.16 -5.18
N SER A 68 -10.55 -1.46 -6.25
CA SER A 68 -9.83 -0.26 -6.67
C SER A 68 -9.99 0.83 -5.63
N THR A 69 -8.86 1.42 -5.25
CA THR A 69 -8.83 2.61 -4.40
C THR A 69 -8.88 3.91 -5.21
N MET A 70 -8.92 3.84 -6.54
CA MET A 70 -8.99 5.01 -7.42
C MET A 70 -10.43 5.51 -7.56
N ARG A 71 -10.96 6.05 -6.46
CA ARG A 71 -12.35 6.48 -6.33
C ARG A 71 -12.47 7.95 -5.98
N GLY A 72 -13.61 8.54 -6.31
CA GLY A 72 -13.91 9.94 -6.05
C GLY A 72 -13.36 10.89 -7.12
N GLU A 73 -14.01 12.04 -7.25
CA GLU A 73 -13.77 12.99 -8.35
C GLU A 73 -12.35 13.57 -8.33
N THR A 74 -11.81 13.89 -7.15
CA THR A 74 -10.44 14.42 -7.02
C THR A 74 -9.41 13.44 -7.55
N ASN A 75 -9.46 12.17 -7.11
CA ASN A 75 -8.52 11.15 -7.57
C ASN A 75 -8.62 10.95 -9.08
N GLN A 76 -9.83 10.86 -9.63
CA GLN A 76 -10.04 10.63 -11.05
C GLN A 76 -9.56 11.81 -11.92
N ARG A 77 -9.81 13.04 -11.48
CA ARG A 77 -9.34 14.25 -12.17
C ARG A 77 -7.82 14.31 -12.16
N LEU A 78 -7.20 14.21 -10.98
CA LEU A 78 -5.76 14.33 -10.85
C LEU A 78 -5.03 13.22 -11.60
N PHE A 79 -5.55 11.99 -11.59
CA PHE A 79 -4.98 10.90 -12.38
C PHE A 79 -4.90 11.25 -13.86
N LYS A 80 -5.98 11.79 -14.45
CA LYS A 80 -6.01 12.19 -15.86
C LYS A 80 -5.07 13.34 -16.18
N GLU A 81 -4.82 14.24 -15.22
CA GLU A 81 -3.86 15.33 -15.37
C GLU A 81 -2.41 14.83 -15.32
N LEU A 82 -2.11 13.88 -14.44
CA LEU A 82 -0.75 13.36 -14.23
C LEU A 82 -0.34 12.29 -15.23
N TYR A 83 -1.30 11.46 -15.64
CA TYR A 83 -1.08 10.28 -16.47
C TYR A 83 -2.05 10.27 -17.66
N PRO A 84 -2.06 11.32 -18.52
CA PRO A 84 -3.04 11.45 -19.60
C PRO A 84 -2.95 10.33 -20.64
N ASP A 85 -1.77 9.72 -20.79
CA ASP A 85 -1.49 8.68 -21.78
C ASP A 85 -1.74 7.26 -21.25
N VAL A 86 -2.08 7.11 -19.96
CA VAL A 86 -2.35 5.79 -19.36
C VAL A 86 -3.80 5.40 -19.63
N PRO A 87 -4.05 4.27 -20.34
CA PRO A 87 -5.39 3.77 -20.55
C PRO A 87 -6.09 3.52 -19.20
N LEU A 88 -7.38 3.84 -19.13
CA LEU A 88 -8.19 3.56 -17.95
C LEU A 88 -9.60 3.12 -18.33
N THR A 89 -10.18 2.28 -17.50
CA THR A 89 -11.60 1.92 -17.57
C THR A 89 -12.36 2.72 -16.52
N LYS A 90 -13.46 3.38 -16.90
CA LYS A 90 -14.37 4.03 -15.95
C LYS A 90 -15.51 3.07 -15.61
N CYS A 91 -15.71 2.81 -14.33
CA CYS A 91 -16.84 2.04 -13.80
C CYS A 91 -17.71 2.99 -12.96
N SER A 92 -18.78 3.47 -13.59
CA SER A 92 -19.80 4.31 -12.95
C SER A 92 -21.12 3.55 -12.74
N GLU A 93 -21.10 2.22 -12.84
CA GLU A 93 -22.25 1.43 -12.44
C GLU A 93 -22.42 1.49 -10.93
N ASN A 94 -23.68 1.59 -10.47
CA ASN A 94 -23.97 1.59 -9.05
C ASN A 94 -23.49 0.28 -8.43
N SER A 95 -22.75 0.38 -7.33
CA SER A 95 -22.36 -0.78 -6.54
C SER A 95 -23.57 -1.66 -6.21
N LEU A 96 -23.34 -2.97 -6.10
CA LEU A 96 -24.36 -3.97 -5.80
C LEU A 96 -24.10 -4.61 -4.44
N PHE A 97 -25.15 -4.93 -3.69
CA PHE A 97 -25.08 -5.77 -2.51
C PHE A 97 -25.98 -7.00 -2.67
N TYR A 98 -25.55 -8.13 -2.12
CA TYR A 98 -26.29 -9.38 -2.23
C TYR A 98 -27.26 -9.57 -1.04
N LYS A 99 -28.57 -9.59 -1.32
CA LYS A 99 -29.63 -9.73 -0.31
C LYS A 99 -30.85 -10.43 -0.89
N ASP A 100 -31.52 -11.23 -0.07
CA ASP A 100 -32.70 -12.01 -0.48
C ASP A 100 -32.44 -12.82 -1.76
N MET A 101 -31.28 -13.49 -1.81
CA MET A 101 -30.82 -14.33 -2.93
C MET A 101 -30.73 -13.59 -4.28
N SER A 102 -30.53 -12.27 -4.27
CA SER A 102 -30.37 -11.48 -5.50
C SER A 102 -29.49 -10.25 -5.29
N TRP A 103 -28.93 -9.74 -6.38
CA TRP A 103 -28.20 -8.47 -6.36
C TRP A 103 -29.17 -7.29 -6.28
N LYS A 104 -28.86 -6.33 -5.40
CA LYS A 104 -29.59 -5.08 -5.22
C LYS A 104 -28.62 -3.91 -5.38
N SER A 105 -29.06 -2.82 -5.99
CA SER A 105 -28.22 -1.62 -6.12
C SER A 105 -28.26 -0.75 -4.85
N PHE A 106 -27.13 -0.17 -4.50
CA PHE A 106 -27.07 0.91 -3.50
C PHE A 106 -27.93 2.11 -3.96
N GLY A 107 -28.52 2.84 -3.00
CA GLY A 107 -29.44 3.96 -3.27
C GLY A 107 -30.86 3.56 -3.69
N GLY A 108 -31.13 2.26 -3.85
CA GLY A 108 -32.47 1.74 -4.17
C GLY A 108 -33.41 1.63 -2.96
N ARG A 109 -34.54 0.93 -3.15
CA ARG A 109 -35.53 0.66 -2.08
C ARG A 109 -35.02 -0.34 -1.04
N SER A 110 -34.17 -1.28 -1.45
CA SER A 110 -33.57 -2.28 -0.58
C SER A 110 -32.41 -1.66 0.18
N LYS A 111 -32.26 -2.02 1.47
CA LYS A 111 -31.13 -1.57 2.29
C LYS A 111 -30.10 -2.69 2.47
N PRO A 112 -28.80 -2.40 2.28
CA PRO A 112 -27.74 -3.36 2.61
C PRO A 112 -27.71 -3.61 4.12
N GLU A 113 -26.96 -4.64 4.53
CA GLU A 113 -26.56 -4.76 5.92
C GLU A 113 -25.64 -3.59 6.30
N ALA A 114 -25.46 -3.34 7.60
CA ALA A 114 -24.67 -2.22 8.07
C ALA A 114 -23.24 -2.27 7.51
N LEU A 115 -22.82 -1.21 6.81
CA LEU A 115 -21.45 -1.03 6.37
C LEU A 115 -20.55 -0.78 7.58
N LYS A 116 -19.42 -1.47 7.65
CA LYS A 116 -18.43 -1.33 8.73
C LYS A 116 -17.15 -0.67 8.22
N TYR A 117 -16.35 -0.13 9.15
CA TYR A 117 -15.08 0.51 8.84
C TYR A 117 -15.22 1.52 7.70
N ASP A 118 -14.42 1.38 6.66
CA ASP A 118 -14.42 2.22 5.48
C ASP A 118 -15.11 1.57 4.26
N GLU A 119 -15.97 0.56 4.47
CA GLU A 119 -16.69 -0.10 3.37
C GLU A 119 -17.50 0.88 2.51
N GLY A 120 -18.00 1.95 3.12
CA GLY A 120 -18.73 3.03 2.43
C GLY A 120 -17.94 3.68 1.29
N PHE A 121 -16.60 3.73 1.40
CA PHE A 121 -15.73 4.27 0.35
C PHE A 121 -15.89 3.52 -0.98
N PHE A 122 -16.10 2.20 -0.93
CA PHE A 122 -16.19 1.36 -2.12
C PHE A 122 -17.56 1.40 -2.80
N THR A 123 -18.49 2.21 -2.29
CA THR A 123 -19.81 2.38 -2.92
C THR A 123 -19.80 3.36 -4.09
N GLY A 124 -18.83 4.30 -4.14
CA GLY A 124 -18.75 5.36 -5.15
C GLY A 124 -18.07 4.94 -6.45
N ASP A 125 -18.11 5.80 -7.47
CA ASP A 125 -17.50 5.53 -8.78
C ASP A 125 -15.98 5.27 -8.69
N ARG A 126 -15.50 4.37 -9.56
CA ARG A 126 -14.08 4.05 -9.67
C ARG A 126 -13.55 4.22 -11.09
N ILE A 127 -12.24 4.40 -11.18
CA ILE A 127 -11.48 4.14 -12.40
C ILE A 127 -10.50 3.01 -12.15
N ASP A 128 -10.24 2.23 -13.19
CA ASP A 128 -9.30 1.13 -13.20
C ASP A 128 -8.23 1.46 -14.25
N PRO A 129 -7.12 2.12 -13.85
CA PRO A 129 -6.03 2.41 -14.76
C PRO A 129 -5.27 1.14 -15.14
N ASP A 130 -4.71 1.11 -16.35
CA ASP A 130 -3.78 0.06 -16.76
C ASP A 130 -2.48 0.21 -15.96
N PHE A 131 -2.42 -0.56 -14.88
CA PHE A 131 -1.35 -0.50 -13.91
C PHE A 131 0.02 -0.86 -14.52
N THR A 132 0.03 -1.71 -15.55
CA THR A 132 1.26 -2.10 -16.26
C THR A 132 1.89 -0.94 -17.04
N LYS A 133 1.12 0.12 -17.30
CA LYS A 133 1.57 1.34 -17.99
C LYS A 133 1.95 2.47 -17.04
N LEU A 134 1.74 2.31 -15.73
CA LEU A 134 2.13 3.31 -14.72
C LEU A 134 3.61 3.21 -14.32
N PHE A 135 4.19 2.02 -14.45
CA PHE A 135 5.57 1.72 -14.07
C PHE A 135 6.28 1.05 -15.24
N ASP A 136 7.61 1.00 -15.18
CA ASP A 136 8.42 0.30 -16.19
C ASP A 136 8.00 -1.18 -16.28
N GLU A 137 7.71 -1.68 -17.48
CA GLU A 137 7.23 -3.05 -17.69
C GLU A 137 8.21 -4.10 -17.13
N ASN A 138 9.50 -3.76 -17.06
CA ASN A 138 10.54 -4.64 -16.50
C ASN A 138 10.33 -4.93 -15.00
N PHE A 139 9.64 -4.06 -14.24
CA PHE A 139 9.33 -4.32 -12.83
C PHE A 139 8.57 -5.63 -12.66
N PHE A 140 7.76 -6.02 -13.64
CA PHE A 140 6.90 -7.20 -13.55
C PHE A 140 7.58 -8.48 -14.09
N SER A 141 8.86 -8.42 -14.46
CA SER A 141 9.61 -9.57 -14.97
C SER A 141 10.14 -10.48 -13.84
N GLU A 142 10.28 -11.78 -14.14
CA GLU A 142 10.93 -12.70 -13.20
C GLU A 142 12.40 -12.36 -12.99
N GLU A 143 13.07 -11.86 -14.03
CA GLU A 143 14.47 -11.44 -14.02
C GLU A 143 14.69 -10.31 -13.01
N TYR A 144 13.85 -9.28 -13.05
CA TYR A 144 13.88 -8.18 -12.09
C TYR A 144 13.64 -8.68 -10.66
N LEU A 145 12.65 -9.56 -10.45
CA LEU A 145 12.39 -10.14 -9.14
C LEU A 145 13.58 -10.97 -8.62
N LYS A 146 14.29 -11.69 -9.48
CA LYS A 146 15.50 -12.43 -9.10
C LYS A 146 16.64 -11.49 -8.73
N GLU A 147 16.82 -10.41 -9.49
CA GLU A 147 17.84 -9.39 -9.23
C GLU A 147 17.58 -8.66 -7.91
N ILE A 148 16.39 -8.11 -7.73
CA ILE A 148 16.06 -7.33 -6.54
C ILE A 148 16.13 -8.16 -5.26
N ASN A 149 15.73 -9.44 -5.32
CA ASN A 149 15.84 -10.34 -4.17
C ASN A 149 17.28 -10.74 -3.84
N LYS A 150 18.20 -10.67 -4.81
CA LYS A 150 19.63 -10.87 -4.56
C LYS A 150 20.27 -9.63 -3.91
N GLU A 151 19.78 -8.45 -4.25
CA GLU A 151 20.31 -7.17 -3.76
C GLU A 151 19.72 -6.74 -2.42
N ALA A 152 18.43 -7.02 -2.20
CA ALA A 152 17.72 -6.65 -0.99
C ALA A 152 18.27 -7.39 0.22
N TYR A 153 18.50 -6.66 1.32
CA TYR A 153 18.76 -7.26 2.61
C TYR A 153 17.42 -7.67 3.22
N GLN A 154 17.17 -8.98 3.32
CA GLN A 154 15.86 -9.52 3.72
C GLN A 154 15.85 -9.91 5.20
N VAL A 155 15.34 -9.02 6.06
CA VAL A 155 15.25 -9.25 7.51
C VAL A 155 14.18 -8.37 8.15
N LEU A 156 13.56 -8.87 9.23
CA LEU A 156 12.60 -8.06 9.98
C LEU A 156 13.30 -6.91 10.72
N ILE A 157 12.64 -5.76 10.73
CA ILE A 157 13.02 -4.61 11.54
C ILE A 157 12.62 -4.89 12.98
N LYS A 158 13.53 -4.57 13.89
CA LYS A 158 13.31 -4.64 15.33
C LYS A 158 13.07 -3.25 15.91
N ALA A 159 13.89 -2.27 15.53
CA ALA A 159 13.86 -0.94 16.11
C ALA A 159 14.41 0.12 15.15
N ILE A 160 13.93 1.36 15.33
CA ILE A 160 14.47 2.55 14.68
C ILE A 160 14.81 3.57 15.78
N ARG A 161 15.99 4.18 15.67
CA ARG A 161 16.44 5.28 16.54
C ARG A 161 17.11 6.37 15.72
N ARG A 162 17.02 7.61 16.19
CA ARG A 162 17.70 8.75 15.56
C ARG A 162 19.09 8.93 16.15
N LEU A 163 20.04 9.33 15.32
CA LEU A 163 21.40 9.68 15.71
C LEU A 163 21.50 11.18 16.05
N GLU A 164 22.46 11.56 16.90
CA GLU A 164 22.77 12.97 17.19
C GLU A 164 23.17 13.75 15.93
N SER A 165 23.74 13.08 14.92
CA SER A 165 24.06 13.64 13.59
C SER A 165 22.83 13.92 12.72
N GLY A 166 21.63 13.62 13.22
CA GLY A 166 20.35 13.75 12.53
C GLY A 166 19.99 12.59 11.61
N GLY A 167 20.89 11.61 11.41
CA GLY A 167 20.60 10.37 10.67
C GLY A 167 19.84 9.33 11.50
N PHE A 168 19.76 8.10 11.01
CA PHE A 168 19.01 7.01 11.63
C PHE A 168 19.84 5.75 11.82
N VAL A 169 19.45 4.94 12.81
CA VAL A 169 19.84 3.54 12.90
C VAL A 169 18.60 2.67 12.80
N VAL A 170 18.61 1.73 11.84
CA VAL A 170 17.59 0.69 11.72
C VAL A 170 18.20 -0.63 12.19
N GLU A 171 17.75 -1.10 13.35
CA GLU A 171 18.18 -2.38 13.94
C GLU A 171 17.27 -3.50 13.45
N CYS A 172 17.87 -4.59 12.99
CA CYS A 172 17.20 -5.77 12.50
C CYS A 172 17.16 -6.88 13.57
N ILE A 173 16.23 -7.83 13.45
CA ILE A 173 16.07 -8.93 14.43
C ILE A 173 17.31 -9.84 14.55
N ASN A 174 18.17 -9.87 13.52
CA ASN A 174 19.42 -10.61 13.51
C ASN A 174 20.59 -9.84 14.15
N GLY A 175 20.35 -8.63 14.65
CA GLY A 175 21.37 -7.78 15.28
C GLY A 175 22.18 -6.94 14.29
N THR A 176 21.88 -7.00 12.98
CA THR A 176 22.45 -6.07 11.99
C THR A 176 21.88 -4.67 12.20
N GLU A 177 22.73 -3.66 12.15
CA GLU A 177 22.35 -2.25 12.25
C GLU A 177 22.70 -1.54 10.94
N PHE A 178 21.74 -0.83 10.36
CA PHE A 178 21.99 0.10 9.26
C PHE A 178 22.05 1.52 9.81
N ASN A 179 23.22 2.15 9.73
CA ASN A 179 23.38 3.57 10.02
C ASN A 179 23.24 4.34 8.70
N CYS A 180 22.25 5.22 8.63
CA CYS A 180 22.00 5.99 7.43
C CYS A 180 21.80 7.48 7.67
N GLU A 181 22.15 8.29 6.67
CA GLU A 181 21.89 9.72 6.70
C GLU A 181 20.42 9.97 6.40
N GLU A 182 19.91 9.40 5.31
CA GLU A 182 18.54 9.55 4.81
C GLU A 182 17.79 8.22 4.88
N LEU A 183 16.62 8.25 5.51
CA LEU A 183 15.72 7.11 5.65
C LEU A 183 14.47 7.30 4.78
N PHE A 184 14.31 6.40 3.82
CA PHE A 184 13.15 6.27 2.95
C PHE A 184 12.28 5.12 3.45
N PHE A 185 11.13 5.43 4.04
CA PHE A 185 10.30 4.47 4.76
C PHE A 185 8.98 4.21 4.04
N GLY A 186 8.88 3.06 3.37
CA GLY A 186 7.72 2.63 2.58
C GLY A 186 6.62 1.92 3.37
N PHE A 187 6.83 1.73 4.68
CA PHE A 187 5.78 1.34 5.62
C PHE A 187 5.03 2.60 6.10
N SER A 188 3.85 2.43 6.72
CA SER A 188 3.04 3.58 7.15
C SER A 188 3.72 4.42 8.26
N PRO A 189 3.32 5.68 8.44
CA PRO A 189 3.74 6.47 9.61
C PRO A 189 3.39 5.81 10.94
N TYR A 190 2.25 5.12 11.04
CA TYR A 190 1.92 4.32 12.22
C TYR A 190 2.94 3.21 12.47
N GLN A 191 3.32 2.44 11.45
CA GLN A 191 4.35 1.40 11.56
C GLN A 191 5.71 1.98 11.94
N TYR A 192 6.10 3.13 11.40
CA TYR A 192 7.32 3.82 11.83
C TYR A 192 7.30 4.09 13.34
N LEU A 193 6.20 4.65 13.85
CA LEU A 193 6.04 4.91 15.28
C LEU A 193 6.08 3.62 16.13
N GLN A 194 5.64 2.47 15.59
CA GLN A 194 5.75 1.19 16.29
C GLN A 194 7.20 0.69 16.40
N PHE A 195 8.04 0.97 15.41
CA PHE A 195 9.45 0.61 15.44
C PHE A 195 10.32 1.63 16.17
N TYR A 196 9.86 2.87 16.31
CA TYR A 196 10.64 3.94 16.95
C TYR A 196 10.75 3.73 18.48
N THR A 197 11.97 3.55 18.98
CA THR A 197 12.17 3.14 20.39
C THR A 197 12.04 4.30 21.38
N GLU A 198 12.57 5.47 21.03
CA GLU A 198 12.71 6.60 21.95
C GLU A 198 11.60 7.63 21.70
N LYS A 199 10.34 7.22 21.88
CA LYS A 199 9.16 8.06 21.57
C LYS A 199 9.18 9.43 22.24
N ASN A 200 9.86 9.57 23.38
CA ASN A 200 10.07 10.84 24.08
C ASN A 200 10.91 11.87 23.32
N GLN A 201 11.59 11.48 22.24
CA GLN A 201 12.31 12.39 21.34
C GLN A 201 11.41 12.97 20.24
N LEU A 202 10.25 12.36 20.01
CA LEU A 202 9.28 12.83 19.02
C LEU A 202 8.36 13.86 19.69
N SER A 203 7.98 14.90 18.95
CA SER A 203 6.92 15.81 19.37
C SER A 203 5.57 15.10 19.49
N ASP A 204 4.73 15.57 20.42
CA ASP A 204 3.37 15.04 20.61
C ASP A 204 2.54 15.14 19.31
N SER A 205 2.70 16.22 18.53
CA SER A 205 2.03 16.43 17.25
C SER A 205 2.46 15.39 16.19
N PHE A 206 3.73 14.96 16.20
CA PHE A 206 4.22 13.93 15.29
C PHE A 206 3.72 12.54 15.69
N ILE A 207 3.64 12.26 16.99
CA ILE A 207 3.05 11.03 17.51
C ILE A 207 1.56 10.98 17.13
N GLU A 208 0.81 12.06 17.39
CA GLU A 208 -0.61 12.18 17.04
C GLU A 208 -0.83 11.96 15.54
N PHE A 209 0.01 12.57 14.70
CA PHE A 209 -0.03 12.35 13.26
C PHE A 209 0.16 10.86 12.92
N CYS A 210 1.22 10.23 13.40
CA CYS A 210 1.50 8.82 13.09
C CYS A 210 0.36 7.91 13.57
N GLU A 211 -0.17 8.13 14.77
CA GLU A 211 -1.30 7.38 15.32
C GLU A 211 -2.58 7.54 14.50
N SER A 212 -2.83 8.73 13.95
CA SER A 212 -3.98 8.99 13.08
C SER A 212 -3.96 8.17 11.78
N THR A 213 -2.79 7.68 11.36
CA THR A 213 -2.64 6.86 10.14
C THR A 213 -2.89 5.36 10.37
N LYS A 214 -3.19 4.94 11.60
CA LYS A 214 -3.53 3.54 11.90
C LYS A 214 -4.74 3.09 11.07
N THR A 215 -4.63 1.92 10.46
CA THR A 215 -5.73 1.29 9.71
C THR A 215 -6.03 -0.10 10.26
N SER A 216 -7.22 -0.60 9.95
CA SER A 216 -7.56 -2.01 10.20
C SER A 216 -6.74 -2.93 9.28
N SER A 217 -6.49 -4.15 9.75
CA SER A 217 -6.00 -5.21 8.87
C SER A 217 -7.05 -5.62 7.86
N ALA A 218 -6.63 -6.20 6.73
CA ALA A 218 -7.55 -6.69 5.72
C ALA A 218 -7.13 -8.04 5.14
N LEU A 219 -8.13 -8.87 4.88
CA LEU A 219 -8.01 -10.11 4.15
C LEU A 219 -8.35 -9.87 2.67
N PHE A 220 -7.41 -10.23 1.80
CA PHE A 220 -7.59 -10.23 0.36
C PHE A 220 -7.71 -11.67 -0.15
N VAL A 221 -8.74 -11.93 -0.96
CA VAL A 221 -8.95 -13.22 -1.61
C VAL A 221 -9.20 -12.99 -3.09
N LYS A 222 -8.26 -13.46 -3.91
CA LYS A 222 -8.33 -13.37 -5.37
C LYS A 222 -8.70 -14.73 -5.94
N PHE A 223 -9.66 -14.75 -6.86
CA PHE A 223 -9.98 -15.91 -7.69
C PHE A 223 -9.64 -15.59 -9.14
N VAL A 224 -8.80 -16.42 -9.76
CA VAL A 224 -8.45 -16.34 -11.18
C VAL A 224 -9.18 -17.46 -11.93
N PHE A 225 -9.80 -17.13 -13.06
CA PHE A 225 -10.60 -18.04 -13.87
C PHE A 225 -9.90 -18.30 -15.22
N PRO A 226 -8.98 -19.29 -15.31
CA PRO A 226 -8.10 -19.42 -16.46
C PRO A 226 -8.80 -19.92 -17.73
N ASN A 227 -9.88 -20.67 -17.54
CA ASN A 227 -10.54 -21.41 -18.63
C ASN A 227 -11.75 -20.67 -19.19
N GLU A 228 -12.59 -20.11 -18.31
CA GLU A 228 -13.88 -19.50 -18.67
C GLU A 228 -14.18 -18.35 -17.71
N PRO A 229 -14.75 -17.22 -18.18
CA PRO A 229 -15.19 -16.15 -17.29
C PRO A 229 -16.38 -16.62 -16.43
N LEU A 230 -16.41 -16.15 -15.17
CA LEU A 230 -17.47 -16.41 -14.21
C LEU A 230 -18.73 -15.55 -14.46
N SER A 231 -18.54 -14.28 -14.83
CA SER A 231 -19.61 -13.28 -14.89
C SER A 231 -19.25 -12.12 -15.83
N ASP A 232 -20.23 -11.32 -16.26
CA ASP A 232 -20.04 -10.06 -16.98
C ASP A 232 -20.22 -8.81 -16.10
N LEU A 233 -20.49 -9.01 -14.80
CA LEU A 233 -20.63 -7.93 -13.81
C LEU A 233 -19.38 -7.03 -13.77
N LYS A 234 -19.62 -5.73 -13.68
CA LYS A 234 -18.59 -4.67 -13.60
C LYS A 234 -18.69 -3.86 -12.32
N GLU A 235 -19.82 -3.95 -11.64
CA GLU A 235 -20.12 -3.26 -10.40
C GLU A 235 -19.16 -3.65 -9.28
N THR A 236 -19.02 -2.79 -8.28
CA THR A 236 -18.43 -3.23 -7.00
C THR A 236 -19.45 -4.07 -6.26
N LEU A 237 -19.05 -5.27 -5.85
CA LEU A 237 -19.93 -6.25 -5.22
C LEU A 237 -19.74 -6.25 -3.70
N PHE A 238 -20.84 -6.24 -2.95
CA PHE A 238 -20.86 -6.34 -1.49
C PHE A 238 -21.59 -7.63 -1.09
N ILE A 239 -20.85 -8.58 -0.54
CA ILE A 239 -21.40 -9.86 -0.07
C ILE A 239 -21.32 -9.86 1.46
N PRO A 240 -22.44 -9.87 2.19
CA PRO A 240 -22.41 -9.82 3.65
C PRO A 240 -21.75 -11.08 4.23
N LEU A 241 -20.93 -10.90 5.27
CA LEU A 241 -20.35 -12.03 6.00
C LEU A 241 -21.45 -12.80 6.75
N SER A 242 -22.45 -12.09 7.27
CA SER A 242 -23.60 -12.67 7.93
C SER A 242 -24.86 -11.87 7.60
N TYR A 243 -25.98 -12.59 7.46
CA TYR A 243 -27.31 -11.98 7.29
C TYR A 243 -27.96 -11.64 8.63
N THR A 244 -27.39 -12.09 9.75
CA THR A 244 -27.96 -11.95 11.09
C THR A 244 -27.06 -11.17 12.04
N HIS A 245 -25.80 -10.93 11.65
CA HIS A 245 -24.82 -10.22 12.45
C HIS A 245 -24.13 -9.18 11.58
N GLU A 246 -23.92 -7.98 12.14
CA GLU A 246 -23.27 -6.88 11.45
C GLU A 246 -21.75 -7.04 11.43
N TRP A 247 -21.25 -8.03 10.68
CA TRP A 247 -19.82 -8.29 10.55
C TRP A 247 -19.19 -7.68 9.29
N GLY A 248 -19.91 -6.78 8.62
CA GLY A 248 -19.45 -6.18 7.37
C GLY A 248 -19.59 -7.11 6.15
N HIS A 249 -18.85 -6.77 5.10
CA HIS A 249 -18.98 -7.35 3.77
C HIS A 249 -17.63 -7.82 3.23
N PHE A 250 -17.66 -8.80 2.34
CA PHE A 250 -16.64 -8.92 1.31
C PHE A 250 -16.95 -7.93 0.20
N ILE A 251 -15.99 -7.08 -0.11
CA ILE A 251 -16.07 -6.12 -1.21
C ILE A 251 -15.27 -6.69 -2.37
N GLY A 252 -15.88 -6.91 -3.53
CA GLY A 252 -15.25 -7.57 -4.67
C GLY A 252 -15.40 -6.83 -5.99
N GLU A 253 -14.41 -6.95 -6.86
CA GLU A 253 -14.44 -6.40 -8.21
C GLU A 253 -13.88 -7.40 -9.22
N PHE A 254 -14.57 -7.53 -10.35
CA PHE A 254 -14.04 -8.26 -11.50
C PHE A 254 -13.03 -7.39 -12.27
N ARG A 255 -11.96 -8.03 -12.73
CA ARG A 255 -10.96 -7.45 -13.62
C ARG A 255 -10.60 -8.46 -14.71
N VAL A 256 -10.02 -7.96 -15.80
CA VAL A 256 -9.43 -8.78 -16.85
C VAL A 256 -7.96 -8.43 -16.95
N VAL A 257 -7.09 -9.39 -16.64
CA VAL A 257 -5.64 -9.23 -16.69
C VAL A 257 -5.10 -10.22 -17.72
N ASN A 258 -4.42 -9.71 -18.75
CA ASN A 258 -3.88 -10.53 -19.85
C ASN A 258 -4.93 -11.46 -20.50
N GLY A 259 -6.17 -10.98 -20.64
CA GLY A 259 -7.29 -11.74 -21.22
C GLY A 259 -7.92 -12.78 -20.28
N VAL A 260 -7.43 -12.92 -19.04
CA VAL A 260 -7.98 -13.83 -18.03
C VAL A 260 -8.84 -13.03 -17.05
N GLN A 261 -10.06 -13.51 -16.78
CA GLN A 261 -10.91 -12.90 -15.77
C GLN A 261 -10.44 -13.28 -14.37
N GLU A 262 -10.42 -12.30 -13.49
CA GLU A 262 -10.23 -12.47 -12.07
C GLU A 262 -11.27 -11.67 -11.28
N ILE A 263 -11.55 -12.11 -10.06
CA ILE A 263 -12.27 -11.30 -9.06
C ILE A 263 -11.44 -11.24 -7.80
N GLU A 264 -11.29 -10.05 -7.26
CA GLU A 264 -10.55 -9.85 -6.03
C GLU A 264 -11.44 -9.25 -4.96
N PHE A 265 -11.51 -9.95 -3.82
CA PHE A 265 -12.27 -9.56 -2.66
C PHE A 265 -11.36 -9.01 -1.57
N MET A 266 -11.86 -8.01 -0.85
CA MET A 266 -11.29 -7.51 0.39
C MET A 266 -12.32 -7.63 1.52
N HIS A 267 -11.87 -7.93 2.72
CA HIS A 267 -12.65 -7.86 3.95
C HIS A 267 -11.81 -7.26 5.07
N PHE A 268 -12.34 -6.24 5.75
CA PHE A 268 -11.70 -5.66 6.93
C PHE A 268 -11.76 -6.66 8.08
N LEU A 269 -10.64 -6.82 8.78
CA LEU A 269 -10.55 -7.64 9.98
C LEU A 269 -10.58 -6.74 11.20
N ASP A 270 -11.31 -7.19 12.22
CA ASP A 270 -11.24 -6.59 13.54
C ASP A 270 -9.88 -6.88 14.17
N ASP A 271 -9.38 -5.97 15.01
CA ASP A 271 -8.10 -6.12 15.71
C ASP A 271 -8.13 -7.35 16.65
N ASP A 272 -9.32 -7.79 17.06
CA ASP A 272 -9.57 -8.99 17.86
C ASP A 272 -9.57 -10.30 17.04
N ILE A 273 -9.70 -10.22 15.70
CA ILE A 273 -9.64 -11.38 14.79
C ILE A 273 -8.17 -11.66 14.47
N MET A 274 -7.52 -12.40 15.37
CA MET A 274 -6.08 -12.66 15.31
C MET A 274 -5.70 -14.14 15.11
N SER A 275 -6.68 -15.06 15.06
CA SER A 275 -6.40 -16.49 14.92
C SER A 275 -6.45 -16.96 13.46
N GLU A 276 -5.57 -17.89 13.10
CA GLU A 276 -5.57 -18.54 11.78
C GLU A 276 -6.90 -19.28 11.51
N GLU A 277 -7.53 -19.79 12.57
CA GLU A 277 -8.82 -20.49 12.48
C GLU A 277 -9.96 -19.54 12.09
N ASP A 278 -9.98 -18.33 12.64
CA ASP A 278 -10.96 -17.30 12.27
C ASP A 278 -10.78 -16.85 10.83
N VAL A 279 -9.54 -16.58 10.40
CA VAL A 279 -9.23 -16.22 9.01
C VAL A 279 -9.65 -17.35 8.07
N SER A 280 -9.37 -18.61 8.41
CA SER A 280 -9.79 -19.78 7.62
C SER A 280 -11.31 -19.88 7.52
N ARG A 281 -12.04 -19.60 8.62
CA ARG A 281 -13.51 -19.58 8.64
C ARG A 281 -14.08 -18.50 7.72
N ILE A 282 -13.51 -17.29 7.73
CA ILE A 282 -13.90 -16.18 6.85
C ILE A 282 -13.70 -16.57 5.38
N ILE A 283 -12.54 -17.14 5.02
CA ILE A 283 -12.26 -17.58 3.65
C ILE A 283 -13.23 -18.67 3.17
N ARG A 284 -13.51 -19.67 4.01
CA ARG A 284 -14.48 -20.74 3.67
C ARG A 284 -15.88 -20.17 3.45
N LEU A 285 -16.26 -19.15 4.21
CA LEU A 285 -17.54 -18.49 4.07
C LEU A 285 -17.64 -17.72 2.74
N LEU A 286 -16.60 -17.00 2.33
CA LEU A 286 -16.53 -16.37 1.01
C LEU A 286 -16.71 -17.42 -0.10
N LYS A 287 -15.95 -18.51 -0.06
CA LYS A 287 -16.07 -19.60 -1.05
C LYS A 287 -17.49 -20.16 -1.12
N LYS A 288 -18.11 -20.44 0.03
CA LYS A 288 -19.51 -20.91 0.09
C LYS A 288 -20.49 -19.88 -0.47
N ASN A 289 -20.25 -18.59 -0.27
CA ASN A 289 -21.07 -17.54 -0.87
C ASN A 289 -20.86 -17.48 -2.39
N MET A 290 -19.63 -17.60 -2.88
CA MET A 290 -19.34 -17.67 -4.33
C MET A 290 -20.05 -18.84 -5.00
N GLU A 291 -20.05 -20.03 -4.38
CA GLU A 291 -20.78 -21.21 -4.86
C GLU A 291 -22.29 -21.00 -4.96
N LYS A 292 -22.86 -20.25 -4.01
CA LYS A 292 -24.31 -19.96 -3.97
C LYS A 292 -24.71 -18.88 -4.96
N ILE A 293 -23.87 -17.86 -5.13
CA ILE A 293 -24.17 -16.68 -5.94
C ILE A 293 -23.91 -16.96 -7.42
N PHE A 294 -22.86 -17.71 -7.73
CA PHE A 294 -22.43 -18.00 -9.09
C PHE A 294 -22.46 -19.50 -9.37
N GLU A 295 -23.49 -19.97 -10.08
CA GLU A 295 -23.76 -21.40 -10.33
C GLU A 295 -22.58 -22.16 -10.99
N ASN A 296 -21.76 -21.47 -11.78
CA ASN A 296 -20.63 -22.06 -12.49
C ASN A 296 -19.30 -22.01 -11.71
N PHE A 297 -19.25 -21.39 -10.53
CA PHE A 297 -18.02 -21.22 -9.75
C PHE A 297 -17.29 -22.54 -9.51
N LEU A 298 -18.01 -23.59 -9.09
CA LEU A 298 -17.43 -24.92 -8.86
C LEU A 298 -16.97 -25.63 -10.13
N LYS A 299 -17.66 -25.37 -11.25
CA LYS A 299 -17.35 -26.02 -12.54
C LYS A 299 -16.05 -25.47 -13.12
N ILE A 300 -15.83 -24.16 -13.01
CA ILE A 300 -14.67 -23.46 -13.57
C ILE A 300 -13.38 -23.80 -12.81
N LYS A 301 -13.49 -24.16 -11.52
CA LYS A 301 -12.36 -24.48 -10.63
C LYS A 301 -11.31 -23.36 -10.61
N PRO A 302 -11.65 -22.18 -10.05
CA PRO A 302 -10.72 -21.07 -9.99
C PRO A 302 -9.45 -21.40 -9.20
N LEU A 303 -8.36 -20.74 -9.56
CA LEU A 303 -7.17 -20.66 -8.72
C LEU A 303 -7.39 -19.56 -7.68
N ASP A 304 -7.14 -19.85 -6.41
CA ASP A 304 -7.33 -18.89 -5.33
C ASP A 304 -5.99 -18.47 -4.69
N TYR A 305 -5.89 -17.17 -4.41
CA TYR A 305 -4.75 -16.55 -3.75
C TYR A 305 -5.26 -15.76 -2.55
N ILE A 306 -4.60 -15.94 -1.40
CA ILE A 306 -5.03 -15.35 -0.13
C ILE A 306 -3.86 -14.54 0.42
N THR A 307 -4.12 -13.26 0.69
CA THR A 307 -3.15 -12.36 1.32
C THR A 307 -3.77 -11.70 2.53
N LEU A 308 -3.00 -11.60 3.60
CA LEU A 308 -3.39 -10.90 4.82
C LEU A 308 -2.45 -9.71 4.98
N GLU A 309 -3.01 -8.50 4.95
CA GLU A 309 -2.29 -7.27 5.19
C GLU A 309 -2.63 -6.74 6.58
N GLN A 310 -1.58 -6.37 7.33
CA GLN A 310 -1.76 -5.80 8.67
C GLN A 310 -2.26 -4.36 8.61
N GLU A 311 -2.01 -3.68 7.48
CA GLU A 311 -2.43 -2.31 7.22
C GLU A 311 -2.83 -2.16 5.76
N ILE A 312 -3.72 -1.21 5.51
CA ILE A 312 -4.25 -0.87 4.19
C ILE A 312 -4.15 0.63 3.96
N GLY A 313 -4.63 1.12 2.82
CA GLY A 313 -4.68 2.54 2.52
C GLY A 313 -5.54 3.31 3.53
N CYS A 314 -4.94 4.26 4.25
CA CYS A 314 -5.63 5.20 5.12
C CYS A 314 -6.37 6.23 4.26
N LEU A 315 -7.69 6.30 4.43
CA LEU A 315 -8.53 7.22 3.67
C LEU A 315 -8.46 8.67 4.17
N LYS A 316 -7.96 8.89 5.40
CA LYS A 316 -7.98 10.18 6.09
C LYS A 316 -6.62 10.46 6.73
N ILE A 317 -5.67 10.89 5.90
CA ILE A 317 -4.36 11.35 6.39
C ILE A 317 -4.40 12.87 6.47
N ASP A 318 -4.21 13.40 7.68
CA ASP A 318 -4.15 14.83 7.93
C ASP A 318 -2.75 15.38 7.61
N ASP A 319 -2.54 15.75 6.34
CA ASP A 319 -1.30 16.37 5.89
C ASP A 319 -1.01 17.71 6.60
N ASN A 320 -2.04 18.40 7.10
CA ASN A 320 -1.86 19.66 7.82
C ASN A 320 -1.35 19.41 9.23
N LEU A 321 -1.80 18.35 9.89
CA LEU A 321 -1.22 17.88 11.16
C LEU A 321 0.22 17.42 10.95
N PHE A 322 0.51 16.69 9.87
CA PHE A 322 1.89 16.35 9.51
C PHE A 322 2.74 17.62 9.38
N LYS A 323 2.30 18.60 8.58
CA LYS A 323 3.00 19.87 8.42
C LYS A 323 3.26 20.57 9.76
N LYS A 324 2.23 20.69 10.61
CA LYS A 324 2.38 21.29 11.94
C LYS A 324 3.39 20.52 12.77
N SER A 325 3.41 19.19 12.68
CA SER A 325 4.41 18.37 13.37
C SER A 325 5.84 18.66 12.91
N LEU A 326 6.03 19.04 11.64
CA LEU A 326 7.34 19.45 11.14
C LEU A 326 7.75 20.84 11.65
N GLU A 327 6.80 21.78 11.68
CA GLU A 327 7.04 23.16 12.12
C GLU A 327 7.26 23.28 13.64
N SER A 328 6.61 22.43 14.42
CA SER A 328 6.69 22.38 15.88
C SER A 328 7.68 21.34 16.41
N GLY A 329 8.29 20.57 15.51
CA GLY A 329 9.03 19.37 15.82
C GLY A 329 10.50 19.59 16.18
N ASN A 330 11.12 18.53 16.69
CA ASN A 330 12.56 18.41 16.94
C ASN A 330 13.37 18.05 15.68
N GLY A 331 12.90 18.36 14.47
CA GLY A 331 13.53 17.99 13.19
C GLY A 331 13.31 16.53 12.79
N GLU A 332 12.19 15.94 13.19
CA GLU A 332 11.84 14.52 13.02
C GLU A 332 11.77 14.07 11.55
N SER A 333 11.57 15.00 10.62
CA SER A 333 11.39 14.72 9.19
C SER A 333 12.51 15.19 8.27
N GLU A 334 13.56 15.84 8.77
CA GLU A 334 14.56 16.47 7.89
C GLU A 334 15.24 15.44 6.97
N LYS A 335 15.43 14.23 7.48
CA LYS A 335 16.06 13.11 6.76
C LYS A 335 15.19 11.85 6.70
N LEU A 336 13.89 12.00 6.97
CA LEU A 336 12.91 10.91 6.91
C LEU A 336 11.89 11.24 5.82
N THR A 337 11.78 10.34 4.85
CA THR A 337 10.80 10.43 3.78
C THR A 337 9.89 9.21 3.82
N PHE A 338 8.60 9.41 4.09
CA PHE A 338 7.59 8.37 3.94
C PHE A 338 7.25 8.16 2.47
N ILE A 339 7.02 6.89 2.08
CA ILE A 339 6.71 6.49 0.71
C ILE A 339 5.46 5.60 0.71
N GLY A 340 4.75 5.59 -0.42
CA GLY A 340 3.63 4.69 -0.64
C GLY A 340 2.27 5.34 -0.36
N ILE A 341 1.24 4.51 -0.29
CA ILE A 341 -0.15 4.96 -0.26
C ILE A 341 -0.55 5.67 1.04
N ASN A 342 0.20 5.44 2.12
CA ASN A 342 -0.05 6.01 3.45
C ASN A 342 0.88 7.17 3.81
N ALA A 343 1.73 7.60 2.88
CA ALA A 343 2.66 8.67 3.14
C ALA A 343 1.96 10.06 3.07
N PRO A 344 2.28 10.98 3.99
CA PRO A 344 1.79 12.36 3.91
C PRO A 344 2.35 13.08 2.68
N ILE A 345 1.61 14.07 2.16
CA ILE A 345 2.04 14.92 1.04
C ILE A 345 2.62 16.24 1.59
N PRO A 346 3.95 16.48 1.54
CA PRO A 346 4.57 17.70 2.06
C PRO A 346 4.26 18.94 1.19
N ASP A 347 4.27 20.13 1.79
CA ASP A 347 3.98 21.40 1.11
C ASP A 347 4.86 21.72 -0.11
N GLU A 348 6.16 21.38 -0.07
CA GLU A 348 7.09 21.58 -1.21
C GLU A 348 6.63 20.82 -2.47
N GLN A 349 5.93 19.70 -2.26
CA GLN A 349 5.36 18.87 -3.30
C GLN A 349 3.94 19.31 -3.70
N ARG A 350 3.31 20.20 -2.92
CA ARG A 350 2.05 20.86 -3.29
C ARG A 350 2.24 22.00 -4.29
N ALA A 351 3.44 22.56 -4.38
CA ALA A 351 3.74 23.64 -5.33
C ALA A 351 3.63 23.24 -6.81
N THR A 352 3.71 21.95 -7.12
CA THR A 352 3.59 21.43 -8.51
C THR A 352 2.14 21.28 -8.96
N TYR A 353 1.18 21.25 -8.04
CA TYR A 353 -0.24 21.01 -8.33
C TYR A 353 -1.13 21.95 -7.52
N THR A 354 -1.92 22.78 -8.22
CA THR A 354 -2.97 23.57 -7.57
C THR A 354 -4.10 22.64 -7.13
N PHE A 355 -4.05 22.20 -5.88
CA PHE A 355 -5.15 21.47 -5.24
C PHE A 355 -6.29 22.45 -4.91
N GLU A 356 -7.15 22.73 -5.88
CA GLU A 356 -8.26 23.69 -5.73
C GLU A 356 -9.24 23.36 -4.58
N TYR A 357 -9.26 22.11 -4.07
CA TYR A 357 -10.30 21.62 -3.14
C TYR A 357 -9.78 20.84 -1.91
N SER A 358 -8.48 21.00 -1.55
CA SER A 358 -7.76 20.34 -0.43
C SER A 358 -7.16 18.95 -0.72
N SER A 359 -5.94 18.72 -0.20
CA SER A 359 -5.23 17.42 -0.25
C SER A 359 -5.87 16.36 0.63
N GLU A 360 -6.82 16.73 1.49
CA GLU A 360 -7.57 15.84 2.40
C GLU A 360 -8.49 14.87 1.63
N THR A 361 -8.68 15.10 0.32
CA THR A 361 -9.51 14.23 -0.54
C THR A 361 -8.70 13.19 -1.32
N LEU A 362 -7.37 13.27 -1.33
CA LEU A 362 -6.52 12.25 -1.97
C LEU A 362 -6.34 11.05 -1.05
N ASN A 363 -6.45 9.84 -1.61
CA ASN A 363 -6.34 8.60 -0.86
C ASN A 363 -5.82 7.44 -1.72
N GLY A 364 -5.44 6.36 -1.04
CA GLY A 364 -5.04 5.09 -1.65
C GLY A 364 -3.95 5.25 -2.72
N LEU A 365 -4.15 4.59 -3.86
CA LEU A 365 -3.21 4.60 -4.98
C LEU A 365 -2.85 6.01 -5.46
N MET A 366 -3.82 6.92 -5.58
CA MET A 366 -3.55 8.27 -6.13
C MET A 366 -2.53 9.02 -5.27
N ARG A 367 -2.62 8.88 -3.94
CA ARG A 367 -1.64 9.47 -3.02
C ARG A 367 -0.22 8.96 -3.30
N GLY A 368 -0.07 7.64 -3.41
CA GLY A 368 1.22 7.03 -3.78
C GLY A 368 1.74 7.51 -5.13
N LEU A 369 0.87 7.63 -6.14
CA LEU A 369 1.24 8.10 -7.49
C LEU A 369 1.65 9.57 -7.53
N VAL A 370 1.03 10.44 -6.73
CA VAL A 370 1.43 11.85 -6.59
C VAL A 370 2.83 11.94 -5.99
N LEU A 371 3.05 11.26 -4.87
CA LEU A 371 4.35 11.23 -4.20
C LEU A 371 5.43 10.68 -5.12
N TYR A 372 5.13 9.57 -5.81
CA TYR A 372 6.03 8.99 -6.80
C TYR A 372 6.42 10.00 -7.89
N SER A 373 5.45 10.67 -8.51
CA SER A 373 5.71 11.70 -9.54
C SER A 373 6.54 12.87 -9.00
N ASN A 374 6.30 13.27 -7.75
CA ASN A 374 7.05 14.35 -7.12
C ASN A 374 8.50 13.95 -6.82
N HIS A 375 8.72 12.72 -6.35
CA HIS A 375 10.07 12.22 -6.10
C HIS A 375 10.86 12.14 -7.41
N THR A 376 10.32 11.52 -8.46
CA THR A 376 11.02 11.44 -9.75
C THR A 376 11.37 12.82 -10.31
N LYS A 377 10.42 13.76 -10.32
CA LYS A 377 10.65 15.14 -10.78
C LYS A 377 11.68 15.90 -9.93
N LYS A 378 11.60 15.81 -8.59
CA LYS A 378 12.52 16.49 -7.66
C LYS A 378 13.97 16.06 -7.92
N PHE A 379 14.17 14.76 -8.17
CA PHE A 379 15.51 14.21 -8.40
C PHE A 379 16.03 14.49 -9.82
N GLU A 380 15.17 14.51 -10.85
CA GLU A 380 15.54 14.92 -12.22
C GLU A 380 15.97 16.39 -12.30
N LEU A 381 15.26 17.30 -11.61
CA LEU A 381 15.64 18.72 -11.50
C LEU A 381 16.97 18.91 -10.72
N GLY A 382 17.24 18.04 -9.74
CA GLY A 382 18.50 17.99 -9.02
C GLY A 382 19.70 17.54 -9.89
N MET A 383 19.46 16.76 -10.95
CA MET A 383 20.52 16.39 -11.92
C MET A 383 20.86 17.54 -12.86
N LEU A 384 19.86 18.22 -13.41
CA LEU A 384 20.06 19.34 -14.35
C LEU A 384 20.84 20.51 -13.72
N THR A 385 20.60 20.79 -12.44
CA THR A 385 21.31 21.85 -11.70
C THR A 385 22.78 21.51 -11.42
N LYS A 386 23.10 20.23 -11.20
CA LYS A 386 24.49 19.75 -11.02
C LYS A 386 25.27 19.67 -12.33
N GLU A 387 24.64 19.32 -13.44
CA GLU A 387 25.28 19.37 -14.77
C GLU A 387 25.62 20.80 -15.20
N THR A 388 24.75 21.76 -14.87
CA THR A 388 24.99 23.19 -15.20
C THR A 388 26.14 23.81 -14.40
N THR A 389 26.42 23.28 -13.19
CA THR A 389 27.58 23.69 -12.39
C THR A 389 28.87 22.95 -12.78
N ALA A 390 28.78 21.70 -13.24
CA ALA A 390 29.94 20.94 -13.73
C ALA A 390 30.46 21.41 -15.10
N HIS A 391 29.70 22.22 -15.85
CA HIS A 391 30.17 22.86 -17.10
C HIS A 391 30.62 24.32 -16.93
N ASN A 392 30.60 24.85 -15.70
CA ASN A 392 31.05 26.21 -15.39
C ASN A 392 32.21 26.25 -14.37
N ILE A 393 32.99 25.17 -14.26
CA ILE A 393 34.26 25.12 -13.49
C ILE A 393 35.42 24.81 -14.43
#